data_AF-A0A917MDF0-F1
#
_entry.id   AF-A0A917MDF0-F1
#
_cell.length_a   1.000
_cell.length_b   1.000
_cell.length_c   1.000
_cell.angle_alpha   90.00
_cell.angle_beta   90.00
_cell.angle_gamma   90.00
#
_symmetry.space_group_name_H-M   'P 1'
#
loop_
_entity.id
_entity.type
_entity.pdbx_description
1 polymer ?
#
loop_
_entity_poly.entity_id
_entity_poly.type
_entity_poly.pdbx_seq_one_letter_code
_entity_poly.pdbx_strand_id
1 'polypeptide(L)'
;MQNVNFIKHLKGVFFQFSKDNRLNPTHISLYVALFQIWNNNRFLEEFYINREEVMRFSKIGSKSTYHKCIKELSHWKYIIYYPSHNPYKGSKIKMFKFETSTGQALVHNNTNIETSSGQALVSINKHIQTNRNNKNINKLDQPKNEKEVVVFFEKEKWPIIEAQKFFNHYQGIGWKVGGKTIIVNWQATAKNWMIKSEEIKNKETQKSVSQNQDNLKTSKNKNYNEPL
;
A
#
# COMPACT_ATOMS: atom_id res chain seq x y z
N MET A 1 -11.50 -21.75 31.15
CA MET A 1 -11.20 -20.77 30.08
C MET A 1 -10.44 -21.49 28.97
N GLN A 2 -10.97 -21.52 27.75
CA GLN A 2 -10.23 -22.02 26.59
C GLN A 2 -9.03 -21.09 26.34
N ASN A 3 -7.82 -21.61 26.51
CA ASN A 3 -6.59 -20.88 26.30
C ASN A 3 -6.35 -20.75 24.79
N VAL A 4 -6.65 -19.58 24.22
CA VAL A 4 -6.38 -19.30 22.81
C VAL A 4 -4.86 -19.22 22.63
N ASN A 5 -4.29 -20.18 21.91
CA ASN A 5 -2.88 -20.13 21.58
C ASN A 5 -2.65 -19.03 20.52
N PHE A 6 -2.10 -17.90 20.97
CA PHE A 6 -1.81 -16.70 20.17
C PHE A 6 -1.15 -17.04 18.82
N ILE A 7 -0.10 -17.86 18.85
CA ILE A 7 0.70 -18.18 17.65
C ILE A 7 -0.10 -19.06 16.69
N LYS A 8 -0.81 -20.06 17.21
CA LYS A 8 -1.65 -20.94 16.37
C LYS A 8 -2.78 -20.15 15.72
N HIS A 9 -3.47 -19.31 16.48
CA HIS A 9 -4.55 -18.46 15.97
C HIS A 9 -4.04 -17.53 14.87
N LEU A 10 -2.92 -16.84 15.10
CA LEU A 10 -2.36 -15.90 14.12
C LEU A 10 -1.97 -16.61 12.82
N LYS A 11 -1.32 -17.79 12.92
CA LYS A 11 -1.02 -18.63 11.75
C LYS A 11 -2.28 -19.05 11.01
N GLY A 12 -3.31 -19.48 11.74
CA GLY A 12 -4.60 -19.88 11.17
C GLY A 12 -5.28 -18.75 10.42
N VAL A 13 -5.34 -17.57 11.01
CA VAL A 13 -5.90 -16.36 10.40
C VAL A 13 -5.12 -15.95 9.15
N PHE A 14 -3.79 -15.89 9.22
CA PHE A 14 -2.98 -15.47 8.06
C PHE A 14 -3.10 -16.45 6.89
N PHE A 15 -3.27 -17.74 7.18
CA PHE A 15 -3.62 -18.71 6.15
C PHE A 15 -4.98 -18.41 5.51
N GLN A 16 -6.01 -18.06 6.29
CA GLN A 16 -7.30 -17.64 5.74
C GLN A 16 -7.18 -16.35 4.92
N PHE A 17 -6.39 -15.38 5.39
CA PHE A 17 -6.14 -14.13 4.66
C PHE A 17 -5.48 -14.38 3.31
N SER A 18 -4.55 -15.34 3.22
CA SER A 18 -3.89 -15.69 1.95
C SER A 18 -4.84 -16.29 0.90
N LYS A 19 -5.99 -16.84 1.32
CA LYS A 19 -7.00 -17.44 0.44
C LYS A 19 -8.11 -16.46 0.07
N ASP A 20 -8.37 -15.46 0.91
CA ASP A 20 -9.48 -14.54 0.74
C ASP A 20 -9.08 -13.27 -0.01
N ASN A 21 -9.29 -13.30 -1.33
CA ASN A 21 -8.99 -12.18 -2.22
C ASN A 21 -9.84 -10.92 -1.98
N ARG A 22 -10.90 -11.00 -1.15
CA ARG A 22 -11.75 -9.83 -0.83
C ARG A 22 -11.09 -8.89 0.18
N LEU A 23 -10.13 -9.41 0.96
CA LEU A 23 -9.41 -8.63 1.94
C LEU A 23 -8.47 -7.64 1.26
N ASN A 24 -8.32 -6.48 1.88
CA ASN A 24 -7.37 -5.47 1.47
C ASN A 24 -6.39 -5.23 2.63
N PRO A 25 -5.27 -4.51 2.43
CA PRO A 25 -4.33 -4.23 3.50
C PRO A 25 -4.95 -3.51 4.70
N THR A 26 -5.98 -2.67 4.49
CA THR A 26 -6.69 -1.99 5.58
C THR A 26 -7.52 -2.95 6.44
N HIS A 27 -8.12 -3.99 5.85
CA HIS A 27 -8.81 -5.07 6.57
C HIS A 27 -7.84 -5.84 7.45
N ILE A 28 -6.69 -6.22 6.90
CA ILE A 28 -5.64 -6.96 7.63
C ILE A 28 -5.13 -6.11 8.80
N SER A 29 -4.80 -4.84 8.54
CA SER A 29 -4.35 -3.90 9.58
C SER A 29 -5.40 -3.72 10.69
N LEU A 30 -6.68 -3.57 10.31
CA LEU A 30 -7.78 -3.46 11.27
C LEU A 30 -7.95 -4.73 12.11
N TYR A 31 -7.91 -5.91 11.48
CA TYR A 31 -8.00 -7.18 12.20
C TYR A 31 -6.85 -7.36 13.19
N VAL A 32 -5.61 -7.07 12.78
CA VAL A 32 -4.43 -7.19 13.65
C VAL A 32 -4.54 -6.22 14.84
N ALA A 33 -5.01 -4.99 14.63
CA ALA A 33 -5.27 -4.04 15.71
C ALA A 33 -6.33 -4.56 16.70
N LEU A 34 -7.43 -5.11 16.20
CA LEU A 34 -8.48 -5.73 17.04
C LEU A 34 -7.94 -6.95 17.80
N PHE A 35 -7.11 -7.76 17.15
CA PHE A 35 -6.46 -8.92 17.76
C PHE A 35 -5.50 -8.52 18.88
N GLN A 36 -4.74 -7.44 18.70
CA GLN A 36 -3.88 -6.90 19.76
C GLN A 36 -4.70 -6.46 20.99
N ILE A 37 -5.82 -5.75 20.77
CA ILE A 37 -6.72 -5.35 21.86
C ILE A 37 -7.34 -6.58 22.53
N TRP A 38 -7.73 -7.60 21.75
CA TRP A 38 -8.28 -8.84 22.28
C TRP A 38 -7.27 -9.61 23.15
N ASN A 39 -6.00 -9.65 22.73
CA ASN A 39 -4.90 -10.22 23.50
C ASN A 39 -4.69 -9.47 24.83
N ASN A 40 -4.71 -8.13 24.80
CA ASN A 40 -4.62 -7.31 26.02
C ASN A 40 -5.79 -7.56 26.98
N ASN A 41 -6.97 -7.87 26.43
CA ASN A 41 -8.16 -8.28 27.18
C ASN A 41 -8.18 -9.78 27.50
N ARG A 42 -7.04 -10.50 27.48
CA ARG A 42 -6.93 -11.93 27.84
C ARG A 42 -7.89 -12.85 27.08
N PHE A 43 -8.16 -12.53 25.82
CA PHE A 43 -9.02 -13.33 24.93
C PHE A 43 -10.46 -13.53 25.42
N LEU A 44 -11.06 -12.51 26.05
CA LEU A 44 -12.48 -12.51 26.42
C LEU A 44 -13.39 -12.86 25.23
N GLU A 45 -14.50 -13.54 25.50
CA GLU A 45 -15.45 -13.91 24.44
C GLU A 45 -16.00 -12.69 23.69
N GLU A 46 -16.30 -11.62 24.43
CA GLU A 46 -16.67 -10.33 23.87
C GLU A 46 -15.95 -9.22 24.65
N PHE A 47 -15.55 -8.14 23.96
CA PHE A 47 -14.87 -7.00 24.58
C PHE A 47 -15.30 -5.68 23.93
N TYR A 48 -15.15 -4.60 24.69
CA TYR A 48 -15.44 -3.25 24.20
C TYR A 48 -14.23 -2.65 23.51
N ILE A 49 -14.48 -1.86 22.47
CA ILE A 49 -13.47 -1.14 21.73
C ILE A 49 -13.79 0.35 21.66
N ASN A 50 -12.75 1.15 21.86
CA ASN A 50 -12.78 2.58 21.56
C ASN A 50 -12.39 2.81 20.08
N ARG A 51 -13.20 3.59 19.36
CA ARG A 51 -13.01 3.82 17.92
C ARG A 51 -11.68 4.52 17.64
N GLU A 52 -11.36 5.56 18.40
CA GLU A 52 -10.13 6.35 18.25
C GLU A 52 -8.89 5.48 18.46
N GLU A 53 -8.91 4.60 19.45
CA GLU A 53 -7.83 3.65 19.71
C GLU A 53 -7.65 2.64 18.57
N VAL A 54 -8.74 2.00 18.12
CA VAL A 54 -8.67 1.01 17.03
C VAL A 54 -8.18 1.67 15.74
N MET A 55 -8.66 2.87 15.41
CA MET A 55 -8.19 3.64 14.26
C MET A 55 -6.68 3.95 14.35
N ARG A 56 -6.20 4.36 15.53
CA ARG A 56 -4.77 4.64 15.77
C ARG A 56 -3.90 3.39 15.61
N PHE A 57 -4.32 2.24 16.14
CA PHE A 57 -3.57 0.99 16.03
C PHE A 57 -3.60 0.42 14.61
N SER A 58 -4.73 0.52 13.92
CA SER A 58 -4.88 0.06 12.52
C SER A 58 -4.30 1.02 11.48
N LYS A 59 -3.79 2.18 11.90
CA LYS A 59 -3.30 3.26 11.01
C LYS A 59 -4.35 3.75 10.00
N ILE A 60 -5.63 3.67 10.37
CA ILE A 60 -6.72 4.18 9.56
C ILE A 60 -7.04 5.61 10.00
N GLY A 61 -6.79 6.59 9.12
CA GLY A 61 -7.13 8.00 9.39
C GLY A 61 -8.59 8.35 9.10
N SER A 62 -9.24 7.64 8.18
CA SER A 62 -10.60 7.96 7.73
C SER A 62 -11.68 7.19 8.50
N LYS A 63 -12.65 7.92 9.07
CA LYS A 63 -13.81 7.34 9.76
C LYS A 63 -14.66 6.47 8.81
N SER A 64 -14.86 6.92 7.57
CA SER A 64 -15.66 6.16 6.59
C SER A 64 -15.00 4.84 6.23
N THR A 65 -13.67 4.83 6.04
CA THR A 65 -12.88 3.62 5.78
C THR A 65 -12.96 2.66 6.95
N TYR A 66 -12.82 3.16 8.19
CA TYR A 66 -12.97 2.34 9.40
C TYR A 66 -14.33 1.64 9.44
N HIS A 67 -15.42 2.40 9.29
CA HIS A 67 -16.78 1.85 9.34
C HIS A 67 -17.08 0.88 8.20
N LYS A 68 -16.52 1.11 7.02
CA LYS A 68 -16.61 0.15 5.91
C LYS A 68 -15.89 -1.15 6.26
N CYS A 69 -14.61 -1.07 6.63
CA CYS A 69 -13.78 -2.25 6.86
C CYS A 69 -14.27 -3.10 8.04
N ILE A 70 -14.75 -2.47 9.12
CA ILE A 70 -15.25 -3.22 10.29
C ILE A 70 -16.55 -3.97 9.99
N LYS A 71 -17.43 -3.38 9.17
CA LYS A 71 -18.65 -4.02 8.69
C LYS A 71 -18.33 -5.17 7.74
N GLU A 72 -17.38 -4.98 6.83
CA GLU A 72 -16.91 -6.00 5.89
C GLU A 72 -16.28 -7.18 6.64
N LEU A 73 -15.39 -6.94 7.60
CA LEU A 73 -14.82 -7.99 8.47
C LEU A 73 -15.90 -8.75 9.25
N SER A 74 -16.95 -8.05 9.71
CA SER A 74 -18.07 -8.69 10.38
C SER A 74 -18.90 -9.55 9.42
N HIS A 75 -19.14 -9.05 8.21
CA HIS A 75 -19.88 -9.78 7.18
C HIS A 75 -19.15 -11.04 6.71
N TRP A 76 -17.82 -11.00 6.63
CA TRP A 76 -16.99 -12.14 6.26
C TRP A 76 -16.67 -13.10 7.41
N LYS A 77 -17.30 -12.90 8.58
CA LYS A 77 -17.15 -13.78 9.76
C LYS A 77 -15.70 -13.88 10.27
N TYR A 78 -14.92 -12.81 10.17
CA TYR A 78 -13.65 -12.68 10.89
C TYR A 78 -13.88 -12.16 12.32
N ILE A 79 -14.90 -11.32 12.49
CA ILE A 79 -15.37 -10.80 13.77
C ILE A 79 -16.91 -10.78 13.81
N ILE A 80 -17.48 -10.53 14.98
CA ILE A 80 -18.86 -10.06 15.13
C ILE A 80 -18.78 -8.64 15.70
N TYR A 81 -19.41 -7.69 15.01
CA TYR A 81 -19.41 -6.29 15.39
C TYR A 81 -20.78 -5.85 15.90
N TYR A 82 -20.82 -5.36 17.15
CA TYR A 82 -22.00 -4.77 17.77
C TYR A 82 -21.81 -3.26 17.89
N PRO A 83 -22.34 -2.47 16.94
CA PRO A 83 -22.19 -1.02 16.96
C PRO A 83 -22.90 -0.42 18.18
N SER A 84 -22.28 0.60 18.76
CA SER A 84 -22.87 1.40 19.83
C SER A 84 -22.71 2.87 19.49
N HIS A 85 -23.77 3.64 19.73
CA HIS A 85 -23.78 5.09 19.60
C HIS A 85 -23.39 5.79 20.92
N ASN A 86 -23.15 5.03 21.99
CA ASN A 86 -22.79 5.58 23.29
C ASN A 86 -21.26 5.80 23.38
N PRO A 87 -20.78 7.06 23.47
CA PRO A 87 -19.35 7.37 23.52
C PRO A 87 -18.64 6.81 24.78
N TYR A 88 -19.37 6.57 25.87
CA TYR A 88 -18.80 6.08 27.13
C TYR A 88 -18.69 4.55 27.22
N LYS A 89 -19.47 3.81 26.41
CA LYS A 89 -19.46 2.34 26.41
C LYS A 89 -18.64 1.74 25.26
N GLY A 90 -18.42 2.48 24.17
CA GLY A 90 -17.74 1.97 22.99
C GLY A 90 -18.55 0.89 22.26
N SER A 91 -18.07 0.47 21.08
CA SER A 91 -18.68 -0.67 20.35
C SER A 91 -18.20 -1.98 20.95
N LYS A 92 -18.99 -3.04 20.87
CA LYS A 92 -18.58 -4.37 21.35
C LYS A 92 -18.18 -5.26 20.17
N ILE A 93 -17.15 -6.09 20.36
CA ILE A 93 -16.66 -7.04 19.35
C ILE A 93 -16.48 -8.42 19.97
N LYS A 94 -16.71 -9.44 19.15
CA LYS A 94 -16.30 -10.83 19.39
C LYS A 94 -15.43 -11.30 18.24
N MET A 95 -14.26 -11.89 18.54
CA MET A 95 -13.34 -12.43 17.55
C MET A 95 -13.68 -13.91 17.31
N PHE A 96 -13.69 -14.35 16.04
CA PHE A 96 -13.78 -15.78 15.74
C PHE A 96 -12.43 -16.46 16.00
N LYS A 97 -12.45 -17.65 16.59
CA LYS A 97 -11.24 -18.46 16.83
C LYS A 97 -10.92 -19.27 15.59
N PHE A 98 -9.69 -19.15 15.09
CA PHE A 98 -9.19 -19.93 13.96
C PHE A 98 -8.16 -20.96 14.46
N GLU A 99 -8.54 -21.71 15.50
CA GLU A 99 -7.70 -22.80 16.01
C GLU A 99 -7.48 -23.83 14.90
N THR A 100 -6.22 -24.05 14.54
CA THR A 100 -5.87 -25.23 13.75
C THR A 100 -6.14 -26.44 14.64
N SER A 101 -7.22 -27.17 14.33
CA SER A 101 -7.54 -28.46 14.94
C SER A 101 -6.24 -29.26 15.03
N THR A 102 -5.80 -29.53 16.27
CA THR A 102 -4.76 -30.54 16.52
C THR A 102 -5.46 -31.90 16.56
N GLY A 103 -6.26 -32.21 15.55
CA GLY A 103 -6.70 -33.56 15.23
C GLY A 103 -5.79 -34.03 14.12
N GLN A 104 -4.95 -35.03 14.41
CA GLN A 104 -4.24 -35.77 13.37
C GLN A 104 -5.28 -36.30 12.38
N ALA A 105 -5.44 -35.62 11.24
CA ALA A 105 -5.88 -36.32 10.05
C ALA A 105 -4.66 -37.13 9.61
N LEU A 106 -4.71 -38.43 9.90
CA LEU A 106 -3.96 -39.48 9.23
C LEU A 106 -4.13 -39.27 7.72
N VAL A 107 -3.27 -38.45 7.13
CA VAL A 107 -3.01 -38.52 5.69
C VAL A 107 -1.73 -39.31 5.57
N HIS A 108 -1.92 -40.62 5.40
CA HIS A 108 -0.92 -41.54 4.89
C HIS A 108 -0.22 -40.90 3.70
N ASN A 109 1.01 -40.43 3.91
CA ASN A 109 2.02 -40.33 2.87
C ASN A 109 3.28 -40.91 3.47
N ASN A 110 3.38 -42.24 3.37
CA ASN A 110 4.64 -42.94 3.55
C ASN A 110 5.68 -42.33 2.61
N THR A 111 6.74 -41.76 3.18
CA THR A 111 8.06 -41.91 2.59
C THR A 111 8.99 -42.30 3.74
N ASN A 112 9.32 -43.58 3.78
CA ASN A 112 10.15 -44.23 4.78
C ASN A 112 11.57 -43.68 4.72
N ILE A 113 12.03 -42.98 5.76
CA ILE A 113 13.43 -42.96 6.19
C ILE A 113 13.47 -42.79 7.73
N GLU A 114 13.55 -43.91 8.46
CA GLU A 114 14.22 -44.00 9.78
C GLU A 114 15.73 -43.81 9.55
N THR A 115 16.58 -43.24 10.42
CA THR A 115 16.86 -43.48 11.84
C THR A 115 17.69 -42.24 12.30
N SER A 116 17.65 -41.70 13.51
CA SER A 116 18.33 -42.20 14.71
C SER A 116 18.31 -41.11 15.77
N SER A 117 18.06 -41.52 17.01
CA SER A 117 18.17 -40.77 18.25
C SER A 117 19.51 -40.04 18.41
N GLY A 118 19.44 -38.81 18.89
CA GLY A 118 20.59 -38.06 19.40
C GLY A 118 20.15 -36.68 19.88
N GLN A 119 20.01 -36.50 21.18
CA GLN A 119 19.91 -35.18 21.80
C GLN A 119 21.22 -34.41 21.55
N ALA A 120 21.13 -33.18 21.07
CA ALA A 120 22.24 -32.23 21.11
C ALA A 120 21.71 -30.79 21.31
N LEU A 121 21.95 -30.26 22.50
CA LEU A 121 22.10 -28.83 22.74
C LEU A 121 23.32 -28.34 21.94
N VAL A 122 23.20 -27.42 20.98
CA VAL A 122 24.21 -26.36 20.72
C VAL A 122 23.60 -25.13 20.01
N SER A 123 24.06 -23.99 20.53
CA SER A 123 24.10 -22.57 20.17
C SER A 123 23.99 -22.07 18.72
N ILE A 124 23.24 -20.95 18.61
CA ILE A 124 23.58 -19.64 18.01
C ILE A 124 24.58 -19.58 16.82
N ASN A 125 24.06 -19.00 15.73
CA ASN A 125 24.69 -18.39 14.55
C ASN A 125 25.03 -19.27 13.34
N LYS A 126 24.21 -19.16 12.28
CA LYS A 126 24.70 -18.67 10.98
C LYS A 126 23.60 -18.10 10.09
N HIS A 127 23.73 -16.80 9.85
CA HIS A 127 23.23 -16.06 8.69
C HIS A 127 23.44 -16.84 7.39
N ILE A 128 22.35 -17.19 6.71
CA ILE A 128 22.35 -17.58 5.30
C ILE A 128 21.39 -16.65 4.58
N GLN A 129 22.00 -15.73 3.84
CA GLN A 129 21.34 -14.98 2.77
C GLN A 129 20.85 -15.96 1.69
N THR A 130 19.81 -15.51 0.97
CA THR A 130 19.33 -16.03 -0.32
C THR A 130 18.54 -17.34 -0.31
N ASN A 131 17.20 -17.20 -0.25
CA ASN A 131 16.35 -17.86 -1.24
C ASN A 131 15.43 -16.80 -1.87
N ARG A 132 15.91 -16.28 -3.01
CA ARG A 132 15.21 -15.39 -3.92
C ARG A 132 14.16 -16.21 -4.67
N ASN A 133 12.99 -16.41 -4.07
CA ASN A 133 11.83 -16.90 -4.81
C ASN A 133 11.11 -15.70 -5.43
N ASN A 134 11.59 -15.31 -6.61
CA ASN A 134 10.82 -14.53 -7.56
C ASN A 134 9.62 -15.37 -8.03
N LYS A 135 8.40 -14.95 -7.69
CA LYS A 135 7.32 -14.78 -8.66
C LYS A 135 6.18 -13.97 -8.07
N ASN A 136 5.91 -12.86 -8.75
CA ASN A 136 4.72 -12.01 -8.70
C ASN A 136 4.62 -11.02 -7.53
N ILE A 137 5.68 -10.23 -7.36
CA ILE A 137 5.48 -8.83 -7.01
C ILE A 137 5.11 -8.14 -8.33
N ASN A 138 3.97 -7.44 -8.34
CA ASN A 138 3.43 -6.71 -9.49
C ASN A 138 4.55 -6.14 -10.37
N LYS A 139 4.55 -6.54 -11.64
CA LYS A 139 5.45 -6.04 -12.68
C LYS A 139 5.26 -4.53 -12.78
N LEU A 140 6.04 -3.79 -11.99
CA LEU A 140 6.25 -2.37 -12.18
C LEU A 140 7.08 -2.30 -13.46
N ASP A 141 6.41 -2.03 -14.58
CA ASP A 141 7.09 -1.67 -15.81
C ASP A 141 7.73 -0.31 -15.53
N GLN A 142 8.92 -0.35 -14.95
CA GLN A 142 9.91 0.72 -15.00
C GLN A 142 10.96 0.30 -16.03
N PRO A 143 11.49 1.23 -16.84
CA PRO A 143 12.57 0.91 -17.76
C PRO A 143 13.80 0.50 -16.94
N LYS A 144 14.39 -0.65 -17.28
CA LYS A 144 15.56 -1.18 -16.57
C LYS A 144 16.78 -0.30 -16.77
N ASN A 145 16.83 0.42 -17.88
CA ASN A 145 17.91 1.33 -18.22
C ASN A 145 17.43 2.40 -19.21
N GLU A 146 18.17 3.51 -19.30
CA GLU A 146 17.92 4.61 -20.25
C GLU A 146 17.80 4.10 -21.70
N LYS A 147 18.62 3.11 -22.06
CA LYS A 147 18.63 2.48 -23.39
C LYS A 147 17.26 1.90 -23.79
N GLU A 148 16.48 1.37 -22.85
CA GLU A 148 15.14 0.84 -23.16
C GLU A 148 14.16 1.96 -23.56
N VAL A 149 14.30 3.13 -22.93
CA VAL A 149 13.49 4.32 -23.26
C VAL A 149 13.89 4.85 -24.62
N VAL A 150 15.20 4.94 -24.91
CA VAL A 150 15.71 5.40 -26.21
C VAL A 150 15.21 4.51 -27.34
N VAL A 151 15.31 3.18 -27.20
CA VAL A 151 14.80 2.22 -28.20
C VAL A 151 13.29 2.35 -28.41
N PHE A 152 12.53 2.62 -27.34
CA PHE A 152 11.09 2.83 -27.45
C PHE A 152 10.72 4.11 -28.22
N PHE A 153 11.43 5.22 -27.96
CA PHE A 153 11.20 6.47 -28.66
C PHE A 153 11.65 6.39 -30.12
N GLU A 154 12.74 5.69 -30.42
CA GLU A 154 13.19 5.44 -31.79
C GLU A 154 12.17 4.61 -32.57
N LYS A 155 11.58 3.58 -31.94
CA LYS A 155 10.49 2.79 -32.53
C LYS A 155 9.25 3.63 -32.88
N GLU A 156 8.90 4.60 -32.04
CA GLU A 156 7.78 5.51 -32.28
C GLU A 156 8.19 6.70 -33.20
N LYS A 157 9.42 6.70 -33.75
CA LYS A 157 10.00 7.75 -34.61
C LYS A 157 10.12 9.13 -33.94
N TRP A 158 10.37 9.14 -32.64
CA TRP A 158 10.56 10.36 -31.85
C TRP A 158 12.05 10.70 -31.64
N PRO A 159 12.41 11.99 -31.48
CA PRO A 159 13.80 12.39 -31.26
C PRO A 159 14.40 11.79 -29.98
N ILE A 160 15.63 11.29 -30.08
CA ILE A 160 16.38 10.70 -28.96
C ILE A 160 16.52 11.67 -27.79
N ILE A 161 16.64 12.98 -28.08
CA ILE A 161 16.76 14.04 -27.07
C ILE A 161 15.50 14.10 -26.17
N GLU A 162 14.31 13.87 -26.73
CA GLU A 162 13.07 13.85 -25.95
C GLU A 162 12.97 12.60 -25.07
N ALA A 163 13.52 11.47 -25.53
CA ALA A 163 13.66 10.26 -24.72
C ALA A 163 14.54 10.51 -23.48
N GLN A 164 15.66 11.23 -23.65
CA GLN A 164 16.54 11.59 -22.55
C GLN A 164 15.85 12.51 -21.53
N LYS A 165 15.14 13.54 -22.02
CA LYS A 165 14.39 14.47 -21.16
C LYS A 165 13.33 13.71 -20.35
N PHE A 166 12.60 12.82 -20.99
CA PHE A 166 11.61 11.96 -20.34
C PHE A 166 12.25 11.12 -19.23
N PHE A 167 13.35 10.41 -19.54
CA PHE A 167 14.03 9.56 -18.55
C PHE A 167 14.53 10.39 -17.36
N ASN A 168 15.23 11.49 -17.61
CA ASN A 168 15.77 12.35 -16.54
C ASN A 168 14.65 12.92 -15.65
N HIS A 169 13.53 13.35 -16.23
CA HIS A 169 12.39 13.86 -15.48
C HIS A 169 11.82 12.81 -14.52
N TYR A 170 11.55 11.59 -15.03
CA TYR A 170 10.93 10.54 -14.22
C TYR A 170 11.90 9.87 -13.24
N GLN A 171 13.20 9.82 -13.56
CA GLN A 171 14.23 9.40 -12.62
C GLN A 171 14.36 10.36 -11.43
N GLY A 172 14.36 11.68 -11.68
CA GLY A 172 14.47 12.69 -10.62
C GLY A 172 13.30 12.66 -9.62
N ILE A 173 12.09 12.34 -10.09
CA ILE A 173 10.89 12.24 -9.24
C ILE A 173 10.64 10.81 -8.71
N GLY A 174 11.57 9.87 -8.95
CA GLY A 174 11.49 8.49 -8.49
C GLY A 174 10.31 7.71 -9.06
N TRP A 175 9.96 7.96 -10.33
CA TRP A 175 8.85 7.33 -11.05
C TRP A 175 7.48 7.48 -10.34
N LYS A 176 7.26 8.64 -9.72
CA LYS A 176 6.01 9.01 -9.06
C LYS A 176 5.42 10.28 -9.65
N VAL A 177 4.10 10.28 -9.87
CA VAL A 177 3.34 11.47 -10.28
C VAL A 177 2.74 12.12 -9.03
N GLY A 178 2.96 13.43 -8.86
CA GLY A 178 2.44 14.21 -7.73
C GLY A 178 2.96 13.75 -6.35
N GLY A 179 4.14 13.13 -6.30
CA GLY A 179 4.78 12.65 -5.07
C GLY A 179 4.13 11.43 -4.39
N LYS A 180 2.92 11.03 -4.81
CA LYS A 180 2.13 9.99 -4.13
C LYS A 180 1.80 8.77 -4.99
N THR A 181 1.63 8.94 -6.31
CA THR A 181 1.17 7.86 -7.20
C THR A 181 2.34 7.27 -7.98
N ILE A 182 2.59 5.97 -7.85
CA ILE A 182 3.62 5.27 -8.63
C ILE A 182 3.18 5.06 -10.08
N ILE A 183 4.13 5.19 -11.01
CA ILE A 183 3.90 4.88 -12.43
C ILE A 183 3.95 3.35 -12.60
N VAL A 184 2.81 2.77 -12.96
CA VAL A 184 2.68 1.31 -13.16
C VAL A 184 3.11 0.90 -14.57
N ASN A 185 2.89 1.75 -15.57
CA ASN A 185 3.27 1.52 -16.97
C ASN A 185 4.00 2.74 -17.54
N TRP A 186 5.32 2.63 -17.70
CA TRP A 186 6.15 3.72 -18.23
C TRP A 186 5.92 4.01 -19.71
N GLN A 187 5.55 3.01 -20.52
CA GLN A 187 5.32 3.16 -21.96
C GLN A 187 4.07 4.01 -22.24
N ALA A 188 2.98 3.78 -21.50
CA ALA A 188 1.79 4.63 -21.56
C ALA A 188 2.10 6.07 -21.15
N THR A 189 2.95 6.24 -20.14
CA THR A 189 3.42 7.56 -19.70
C THR A 189 4.25 8.26 -20.78
N ALA A 190 5.12 7.52 -21.47
CA ALA A 190 5.90 8.01 -22.60
C ALA A 190 5.01 8.45 -23.78
N LYS A 191 3.97 7.68 -24.12
CA LYS A 191 3.00 8.10 -25.15
C LYS A 191 2.26 9.38 -24.77
N ASN A 192 1.85 9.51 -23.51
CA ASN A 192 1.24 10.75 -23.01
C ASN A 192 2.22 11.93 -23.05
N TRP A 193 3.52 11.71 -22.82
CA TRP A 193 4.55 12.73 -22.97
C TRP A 193 4.64 13.23 -24.41
N MET A 194 4.66 12.31 -25.38
CA MET A 194 4.67 12.61 -26.81
C MET A 194 3.45 13.46 -27.20
N ILE A 195 2.24 13.02 -26.87
CA ILE A 195 0.98 13.75 -27.15
C ILE A 195 1.02 15.17 -26.56
N LYS A 196 1.39 15.31 -25.28
CA LYS A 196 1.46 16.63 -24.63
C LYS A 196 2.50 17.54 -25.27
N SER A 197 3.65 17.00 -25.64
CA SER A 197 4.70 17.80 -26.28
C SER A 197 4.30 18.27 -27.67
N GLU A 198 3.51 17.47 -28.40
CA GLU A 198 2.93 17.85 -29.70
C GLU A 198 1.81 18.88 -29.55
N GLU A 199 0.93 18.74 -28.55
CA GLU A 199 -0.08 19.75 -28.21
C GLU A 199 0.55 21.11 -27.86
N ILE A 200 1.67 21.11 -27.13
CA ILE A 200 2.39 22.34 -26.78
C ILE A 200 2.98 22.99 -28.03
N LYS A 201 3.64 22.21 -28.89
CA LYS A 201 4.17 22.71 -30.17
C LYS A 201 3.08 23.28 -31.07
N ASN A 202 1.92 22.61 -31.15
CA ASN A 202 0.78 23.06 -31.95
C ASN A 202 0.14 24.34 -31.38
N LYS A 203 0.10 24.50 -30.04
CA LYS A 203 -0.34 25.75 -29.39
C LYS A 203 0.64 26.90 -29.60
N GLU A 204 1.94 26.63 -29.65
CA GLU A 204 2.97 27.63 -29.94
C GLU A 204 2.97 28.06 -31.41
N THR A 205 2.68 27.15 -32.35
CA THR A 205 2.53 27.48 -33.77
C THR A 205 1.22 28.20 -34.10
N GLN A 206 0.13 27.93 -33.37
CA GLN A 206 -1.13 28.68 -33.53
C GLN A 206 -1.11 30.07 -32.85
N LYS A 207 -0.22 30.29 -31.87
CA LYS A 207 0.05 31.62 -31.34
C LYS A 207 1.09 32.33 -32.20
N SER A 208 0.70 32.70 -33.41
CA SER A 208 1.37 33.80 -34.13
C SER A 208 1.26 35.07 -33.28
N VAL A 209 2.38 35.43 -32.64
CA VAL A 209 2.80 36.74 -32.15
C VAL A 209 1.68 37.75 -31.88
N SER A 210 1.32 37.90 -30.60
CA SER A 210 1.02 39.22 -30.05
C SER A 210 2.00 39.46 -28.90
N GLN A 211 3.21 39.90 -29.25
CA GLN A 211 4.01 40.70 -28.32
C GLN A 211 3.19 41.96 -28.06
N ASN A 212 2.45 41.99 -26.94
CA ASN A 212 2.04 43.17 -26.20
C ASN A 212 1.01 42.75 -25.14
N GLN A 213 1.46 42.70 -23.89
CA GLN A 213 0.93 43.60 -22.84
C GLN A 213 1.73 43.35 -21.56
N ASP A 214 2.70 44.22 -21.38
CA ASP A 214 3.27 44.53 -20.08
C ASP A 214 2.12 44.98 -19.17
N ASN A 215 1.73 44.14 -18.20
CA ASN A 215 0.58 44.38 -17.31
C ASN A 215 0.95 45.26 -16.11
N LEU A 216 1.90 46.18 -16.27
CA LEU A 216 2.27 47.16 -15.27
C LEU A 216 1.91 48.57 -15.74
N LYS A 217 0.63 48.92 -15.59
CA LYS A 217 0.23 50.34 -15.59
C LYS A 217 0.31 50.87 -14.15
N THR A 218 1.42 51.52 -13.82
CA THR A 218 1.48 52.39 -12.63
C THR A 218 1.60 53.84 -13.08
N SER A 219 0.51 54.61 -13.02
CA SER A 219 0.59 56.07 -13.04
C SER A 219 0.75 56.56 -11.61
N LYS A 220 1.98 56.59 -11.10
CA LYS A 220 2.30 57.32 -9.86
C LYS A 220 3.32 58.39 -10.17
N ASN A 221 2.82 59.54 -10.62
CA ASN A 221 3.57 60.77 -10.54
C ASN A 221 3.47 61.26 -9.09
N LYS A 222 4.44 60.90 -8.26
CA LYS A 222 4.57 61.43 -6.89
C LYS A 222 5.74 62.39 -6.88
N ASN A 223 5.46 63.68 -6.69
CA ASN A 223 6.47 64.70 -6.46
C ASN A 223 6.85 64.65 -4.98
N TYR A 224 8.12 64.36 -4.69
CA TYR A 224 8.65 64.20 -3.33
C TYR A 224 9.30 65.48 -2.78
N ASN A 225 9.04 66.64 -3.42
CA ASN A 225 9.65 67.92 -3.04
C ASN A 225 8.82 68.73 -2.02
N GLU A 226 7.77 68.17 -1.41
CA GLU A 226 7.02 68.82 -0.33
C GLU A 226 7.27 68.10 1.01
N PRO A 227 7.75 68.80 2.05
CA PRO A 227 7.83 68.24 3.39
C PRO A 227 6.44 68.11 4.01
N LEU A 228 6.23 67.00 4.73
CA LEU A 228 4.99 66.62 5.43
C LEU A 228 4.55 67.61 6.51
#